data_AF-A0A1X0HQR5-F1
#
_entry.id   AF-A0A1X0HQR5-F1
#
_cell.length_a   1.000
_cell.length_b   1.000
_cell.length_c   1.000
_cell.angle_alpha   90.00
_cell.angle_beta   90.00
_cell.angle_gamma   90.00
#
_symmetry.space_group_name_H-M   'P 1'
#
loop_
_entity.id
_entity.type
_entity.pdbx_description
1 polymer ?
#
loop_
_entity_poly.entity_id
_entity_poly.type
_entity_poly.pdbx_seq_one_letter_code
_entity_poly.pdbx_strand_id
1 'polypeptide(L)' 'KILEPLRGKIPDEAFDQVFQNPVNDGSGVIREQRRKAYQLLTEAGYRIENNRMVGPDGQPLSFEFMLFQANMERVIL' A
#
# COMPACT_ATOMS: atom_id res chain seq x y z
N LYS A 1 -5.02 5.62 -29.00
CA LYS A 1 -4.27 5.39 -27.73
C LYS A 1 -5.28 5.35 -26.58
N ILE A 2 -5.29 4.28 -25.77
CA ILE A 2 -6.32 4.05 -24.74
C ILE A 2 -6.17 4.99 -23.53
N LEU A 3 -4.94 5.36 -23.16
CA LEU A 3 -4.68 6.14 -21.94
C LEU A 3 -4.75 7.67 -22.13
N GLU A 4 -4.71 8.20 -23.36
CA GLU A 4 -4.69 9.66 -23.60
C GLU A 4 -5.84 10.45 -22.92
N PRO A 5 -7.09 9.93 -22.82
CA PRO A 5 -8.16 10.62 -22.08
C PRO A 5 -7.91 10.79 -20.58
N LEU A 6 -6.92 10.09 -20.02
CA LEU A 6 -6.55 10.16 -18.59
C LEU A 6 -5.41 11.14 -18.31
N ARG A 7 -4.89 11.83 -19.33
CA ARG A 7 -3.77 12.77 -19.15
C ARG A 7 -4.15 13.89 -18.18
N GLY A 8 -3.28 14.16 -17.21
CA GLY A 8 -3.53 15.11 -16.10
C GLY A 8 -4.44 14.58 -14.99
N LYS A 9 -4.91 13.32 -15.07
CA LYS A 9 -5.71 12.67 -14.02
C LYS A 9 -4.97 11.54 -13.30
N ILE A 10 -3.91 11.02 -13.91
CA ILE A 10 -3.04 9.98 -13.37
C ILE A 10 -1.58 10.44 -13.46
N PRO A 11 -0.66 9.85 -12.68
CA PRO A 11 0.77 10.14 -12.79
C PRO A 11 1.27 10.00 -14.22
N ASP A 12 2.15 10.90 -14.65
CA ASP A 12 2.69 10.90 -16.03
C ASP A 12 3.47 9.61 -16.35
N GLU A 13 4.12 9.02 -15.34
CA GLU A 13 4.81 7.73 -15.42
C GLU A 13 3.91 6.58 -15.90
N ALA A 14 2.58 6.68 -15.76
CA ALA A 14 1.66 5.66 -16.27
C ALA A 14 1.60 5.60 -17.81
N PHE A 15 2.14 6.59 -18.52
CA PHE A 15 2.11 6.66 -19.99
C PHE A 15 3.35 6.06 -20.64
N ASP A 16 4.47 5.98 -19.93
CA ASP A 16 5.78 5.57 -20.48
C ASP A 16 6.52 4.52 -19.63
N GLN A 17 6.14 4.35 -18.35
CA GLN A 17 6.78 3.40 -17.45
C GLN A 17 5.86 2.21 -17.15
N VAL A 18 6.41 1.00 -17.34
CA VAL A 18 5.74 -0.22 -16.91
C VAL A 18 5.82 -0.31 -15.38
N PHE A 19 4.66 -0.37 -14.73
CA PHE A 19 4.57 -0.59 -13.29
C PHE A 19 5.15 -1.95 -12.90
N GLN A 20 5.90 -1.97 -11.80
CA GLN A 20 6.53 -3.16 -11.23
C GLN A 20 6.17 -3.24 -9.74
N ASN A 21 5.72 -4.41 -9.31
CA ASN A 21 5.48 -4.66 -7.89
C ASN A 21 6.81 -4.62 -7.11
N PRO A 22 6.80 -4.14 -5.85
CA PRO A 22 7.96 -4.27 -4.97
C PRO A 22 8.37 -5.74 -4.83
N VAL A 23 9.65 -6.03 -5.02
CA VAL A 23 10.22 -7.37 -4.86
C VAL A 23 10.87 -7.47 -3.47
N ASN A 24 10.73 -8.63 -2.83
CA ASN A 24 11.50 -9.00 -1.64
C ASN A 24 12.21 -10.34 -1.89
N ASP A 25 13.16 -10.69 -1.03
CA ASP A 25 13.97 -11.91 -1.14
C ASP A 25 13.32 -13.16 -0.53
N GLY A 26 12.06 -13.05 -0.07
CA GLY A 26 11.32 -14.14 0.55
C GLY A 26 11.80 -14.54 1.96
N SER A 27 12.78 -13.83 2.54
CA SER A 27 13.35 -14.18 3.86
C SER A 27 12.42 -13.91 5.05
N GLY A 28 11.34 -13.16 4.84
CA GLY A 28 10.53 -12.56 5.90
C GLY A 28 11.14 -11.29 6.51
N VAL A 29 12.38 -10.93 6.17
CA VAL A 29 13.07 -9.73 6.66
C VAL A 29 12.83 -8.55 5.72
N ILE A 30 11.63 -7.95 5.81
CA ILE A 30 11.20 -6.86 4.91
C ILE A 30 11.37 -5.44 5.51
N ARG A 31 12.52 -5.17 6.15
CA ARG A 31 12.73 -3.90 6.89
C ARG A 31 12.64 -2.66 5.99
N GLU A 32 13.24 -2.71 4.80
CA GLU A 32 13.25 -1.59 3.86
C GLU A 32 11.83 -1.29 3.34
N GLN A 33 11.07 -2.32 3.00
CA GLN A 33 9.69 -2.20 2.54
C GLN A 33 8.79 -1.64 3.65
N ARG A 34 8.96 -2.10 4.91
CA ARG A 34 8.22 -1.54 6.06
C ARG A 34 8.54 -0.07 6.29
N ARG A 35 9.81 0.35 6.16
CA ARG A 35 10.20 1.77 6.27
C ARG A 35 9.54 2.60 5.18
N LYS A 36 9.54 2.13 3.93
CA LYS A 36 8.87 2.81 2.83
C LYS A 36 7.35 2.93 3.06
N ALA A 37 6.71 1.86 3.52
CA ALA A 37 5.28 1.89 3.86
C ALA A 37 4.98 2.90 4.98
N TYR A 38 5.81 2.93 6.03
CA TYR A 38 5.69 3.90 7.12
C TYR A 38 5.80 5.35 6.62
N GLN A 39 6.77 5.63 5.73
CA GLN A 39 6.94 6.94 5.13
C GLN A 39 5.69 7.35 4.34
N LEU A 40 5.18 6.49 3.46
CA LEU A 40 3.99 6.77 2.64
C LEU A 40 2.75 7.04 3.50
N LEU A 41 2.55 6.26 4.56
CA LEU A 41 1.44 6.49 5.49
C LEU A 41 1.59 7.83 6.23
N THR A 42 2.80 8.19 6.62
CA THR A 42 3.07 9.47 7.30
C THR A 42 2.83 10.66 6.36
N GLU A 43 3.26 10.56 5.10
CA GLU A 43 3.00 11.56 4.06
C GLU A 43 1.48 11.74 3.79
N ALA A 44 0.70 10.67 3.96
CA ALA A 44 -0.76 10.70 3.87
C ALA A 44 -1.46 11.21 5.15
N GLY A 45 -0.71 11.64 6.17
CA GLY A 45 -1.25 12.22 7.42
C GLY A 45 -1.54 11.21 8.53
N TYR A 46 -1.10 9.96 8.39
CA TYR A 46 -1.16 9.00 9.49
C TYR A 46 -0.02 9.24 10.49
N ARG A 47 -0.25 8.84 11.74
CA ARG A 47 0.74 8.94 12.82
C ARG A 47 0.64 7.78 13.80
N ILE A 48 1.69 7.58 14.59
CA ILE A 48 1.69 6.60 15.67
C ILE A 48 1.16 7.24 16.95
N GLU A 49 0.11 6.66 17.53
CA GLU A 49 -0.44 7.02 18.83
C GLU A 49 -0.68 5.76 19.65
N ASN A 50 -0.19 5.73 20.90
CA ASN A 50 -0.34 4.57 21.79
C ASN A 50 0.05 3.24 21.11
N ASN A 51 1.16 3.27 20.37
CA ASN A 51 1.71 2.15 19.61
C ASN A 51 0.79 1.59 18.50
N ARG A 52 -0.10 2.44 17.94
CA ARG A 52 -0.98 2.11 16.81
C ARG A 52 -0.88 3.17 15.72
N MET A 53 -1.06 2.75 14.47
CA MET A 53 -1.19 3.69 13.34
C MET A 53 -2.60 4.28 13.34
N VAL A 54 -2.71 5.60 13.35
CA VAL A 54 -3.96 6.36 13.44
C VAL A 54 -4.01 7.36 12.29
N GLY A 55 -5.17 7.46 11.64
CA GLY A 55 -5.42 8.36 10.52
C GLY A 55 -5.60 9.82 10.95
N PRO A 56 -5.68 10.75 9.98
CA PRO A 56 -5.92 12.17 10.24
C PRO A 56 -7.29 12.45 10.90
N ASP A 57 -8.21 11.50 10.83
CA ASP A 57 -9.53 11.50 11.47
C ASP A 57 -9.51 10.99 12.93
N GLY A 58 -8.35 10.58 13.43
CA GLY A 58 -8.17 10.03 14.78
C GLY A 58 -8.59 8.56 14.91
N GLN A 59 -8.95 7.88 13.82
CA GLN A 59 -9.33 6.47 13.86
C GLN A 59 -8.12 5.55 13.61
N PRO A 60 -8.03 4.40 14.31
CA PRO A 60 -7.01 3.40 14.01
C PRO A 60 -7.11 2.91 12.57
N LEU A 61 -5.96 2.79 11.90
CA LEU A 61 -5.89 2.16 10.58
C LEU A 61 -6.36 0.70 10.71
N SER A 62 -7.49 0.39 10.08
CA SER A 62 -8.08 -0.94 10.06
C SER A 62 -8.69 -1.23 8.69
N PHE A 63 -8.69 -2.50 8.32
CA PHE A 63 -9.29 -3.00 7.08
C PHE A 63 -9.81 -4.42 7.31
N GLU A 64 -10.78 -4.81 6.51
CA GLU A 64 -11.39 -6.14 6.52
C GLU A 64 -11.13 -6.83 5.19
N PHE A 65 -10.71 -8.09 5.24
CA PHE A 65 -10.59 -8.94 4.05
C PHE A 65 -11.80 -9.87 3.96
N MET A 66 -12.60 -9.72 2.91
CA MET A 66 -13.68 -10.66 2.59
C MET A 66 -13.13 -11.79 1.71
N LEU A 67 -13.27 -13.04 2.17
CA LEU A 67 -12.72 -14.21 1.48
C LEU A 67 -13.81 -15.03 0.82
N PHE A 68 -13.58 -15.40 -0.44
CA PHE A 68 -14.45 -16.32 -1.17
C PHE A 68 -14.03 -17.79 -0.99
N GLN A 69 -12.74 -18.04 -0.74
CA GLN A 69 -12.17 -19.38 -0.58
C GLN A 69 -11.31 -19.44 0.68
N ALA A 70 -11.52 -20.46 1.51
CA ALA A 70 -10.81 -20.63 2.78
C ALA A 70 -9.28 -20.75 2.62
N ASN A 71 -8.80 -21.27 1.50
CA ASN A 71 -7.37 -21.39 1.24
C ASN A 71 -6.64 -20.04 1.09
N MET A 72 -7.36 -18.93 0.84
CA MET A 72 -6.78 -17.58 0.79
C MET A 72 -6.37 -17.05 2.15
N GLU A 73 -6.87 -17.62 3.25
CA GLU A 73 -6.47 -17.23 4.61
C GLU A 73 -4.95 -17.30 4.78
N ARG A 74 -4.29 -18.34 4.24
CA ARG A 74 -2.83 -18.53 4.31
C ARG A 74 -2.00 -17.50 3.54
N VAL A 75 -2.62 -16.78 2.60
CA VAL A 75 -1.94 -15.73 1.83
C VAL A 75 -2.05 -14.39 2.55
N ILE A 76 -3.10 -14.21 3.36
CA ILE A 76 -3.44 -12.95 4.02
C ILE A 76 -2.91 -12.90 5.47
N LEU A 77 -2.89 -14.02 6.18
CA LEU A 77 -2.46 -14.18 7.58
C LEU A 77 -1.07 -14.80 7.67
#